data_AF-A0A1S2FBC9-F1
#
_entry.id   AF-A0A1S2FBC9-F1
#
_cell.length_a   1.000
_cell.length_b   1.000
_cell.length_c   1.000
_cell.angle_alpha   90.00
_cell.angle_beta   90.00
_cell.angle_gamma   90.00
#
_symmetry.space_group_name_H-M   'P 1'
#
loop_
_entity.id
_entity.type
_entity.pdbx_description
1 polymer ?
#
loop_
_entity_poly.entity_id
_entity_poly.type
_entity_poly.pdbx_seq_one_letter_code
_entity_poly.pdbx_strand_id
1 'polypeptide(L)'
;MFNTYQITGIQITGRPVNETLQAVSENHALSIIYNKYGKLADLGVSKISFLDAPFENMLEVKKYYNRSNYEDSDILEMLIQLKAKEGNQAHYEAVKEHFTPILNAAVSDYRYNDLSAADKEDFKDKLMYDIINEFTEKFSADRGRLLSFIKLKVRDRMSVYYDRKVNVNSNNKEKKRSRSEAVREYIEISTLPPQDEDIEAARLSLISTIQLIGNMDLKGIPRKRIEDTHERIVDLRLDYLLNLKRQREVYTLAYGPNRFKQRDIAELLNITQPTVSLNLKRAKRNIWVKIMKINLEAE
;
A
#
# COMPACT_ATOMS: atom_id res chain seq x y z
N MET A 1 8.06 -13.96 -5.35
CA MET A 1 8.85 -13.41 -4.22
C MET A 1 10.27 -13.91 -4.40
N PHE A 2 11.30 -13.06 -4.35
CA PHE A 2 12.70 -13.51 -4.41
C PHE A 2 13.11 -14.01 -3.02
N ASN A 3 13.73 -15.18 -2.96
CA ASN A 3 14.30 -15.78 -1.76
C ASN A 3 15.82 -15.81 -1.91
N THR A 4 16.55 -15.73 -0.79
CA THR A 4 18.00 -15.89 -0.78
C THR A 4 18.34 -17.37 -0.60
N TYR A 5 19.20 -17.90 -1.46
CA TYR A 5 19.69 -19.28 -1.37
C TYR A 5 21.21 -19.26 -1.21
N GLN A 6 21.72 -20.12 -0.35
CA GLN A 6 23.13 -20.48 -0.31
C GLN A 6 23.33 -21.77 -1.09
N ILE A 7 24.27 -21.76 -2.01
CA ILE A 7 24.63 -22.93 -2.82
C ILE A 7 26.09 -23.26 -2.57
N THR A 8 26.33 -24.49 -2.14
CA THR A 8 27.65 -25.07 -1.95
C THR A 8 27.88 -26.23 -2.91
N GLY A 9 29.12 -26.49 -3.29
CA GLY A 9 29.49 -27.64 -4.13
C GLY A 9 30.93 -27.57 -4.58
N ILE A 10 31.37 -28.56 -5.36
CA ILE A 10 32.74 -28.67 -5.87
C ILE A 10 32.67 -28.73 -7.39
N GLN A 11 33.42 -27.86 -8.08
CA GLN A 11 33.55 -27.93 -9.53
C GLN A 11 34.31 -29.20 -9.94
N ILE A 12 34.13 -29.65 -11.19
CA ILE A 12 34.91 -30.76 -11.76
C ILE A 12 36.43 -30.50 -11.69
N THR A 13 36.84 -29.23 -11.65
CA THR A 13 38.23 -28.79 -11.47
C THR A 13 38.75 -28.90 -10.03
N GLY A 14 37.94 -29.39 -9.09
CA GLY A 14 38.27 -29.51 -7.67
C GLY A 14 38.10 -28.23 -6.85
N ARG A 15 37.62 -27.12 -7.47
CA ARG A 15 37.43 -25.85 -6.76
C ARG A 15 36.12 -25.82 -5.98
N PRO A 16 36.13 -25.48 -4.67
CA PRO A 16 34.90 -25.33 -3.90
C PRO A 16 34.16 -24.07 -4.31
N VAL A 17 32.83 -24.17 -4.35
CA VAL A 17 31.87 -23.10 -4.61
C VAL A 17 31.03 -22.95 -3.36
N ASN A 18 30.90 -21.71 -2.85
CA ASN A 18 29.99 -21.33 -1.78
C ASN A 18 29.49 -19.93 -2.11
N GLU A 19 28.30 -19.84 -2.69
CA GLU A 19 27.74 -18.58 -3.17
C GLU A 19 26.32 -18.35 -2.64
N THR A 20 26.03 -17.11 -2.28
CA THR A 20 24.70 -16.67 -1.86
C THR A 20 24.07 -15.84 -2.97
N LEU A 21 22.87 -16.20 -3.40
CA LEU A 21 22.18 -15.52 -4.51
C LEU A 21 20.67 -15.40 -4.28
N GLN A 22 20.06 -14.39 -4.89
CA GLN A 22 18.61 -14.18 -4.84
C GLN A 22 17.93 -14.82 -6.04
N ALA A 23 16.95 -15.69 -5.80
CA ALA A 23 16.17 -16.34 -6.85
C ALA A 23 14.71 -16.51 -6.46
N VAL A 24 13.84 -16.57 -7.47
CA VAL A 24 12.38 -16.72 -7.27
C VAL A 24 12.02 -18.10 -6.69
N SER A 25 12.85 -19.12 -6.96
CA SER A 25 12.69 -20.49 -6.50
C SER A 25 14.05 -21.19 -6.44
N GLU A 26 14.13 -22.33 -5.77
CA GLU A 26 15.34 -23.16 -5.68
C GLU A 26 15.83 -23.60 -7.08
N ASN A 27 14.90 -24.03 -7.95
CA ASN A 27 15.22 -24.40 -9.33
C ASN A 27 15.82 -23.22 -10.12
N HIS A 28 15.34 -22.00 -9.86
CA HIS A 28 15.90 -20.80 -10.48
C HIS A 28 17.30 -20.51 -9.93
N ALA A 29 17.55 -20.72 -8.64
CA ALA A 29 18.87 -20.57 -8.04
C ALA A 29 19.90 -21.55 -8.62
N LEU A 30 19.49 -22.82 -8.75
CA LEU A 30 20.30 -23.87 -9.37
C LEU A 30 20.61 -23.58 -10.83
N SER A 31 19.64 -23.06 -11.59
CA SER A 31 19.87 -22.66 -12.98
C SER A 31 20.91 -21.55 -13.10
N ILE A 32 20.89 -20.56 -12.20
CA ILE A 32 21.89 -19.48 -12.17
C ILE A 32 23.29 -20.04 -11.89
N ILE A 33 23.44 -20.92 -10.89
CA ILE A 33 24.74 -21.55 -10.57
C ILE A 33 25.22 -22.48 -11.68
N TYR A 34 24.33 -23.26 -12.27
CA TYR A 34 24.66 -24.13 -13.38
C TYR A 34 25.17 -23.34 -14.60
N ASN A 35 24.52 -22.21 -14.92
CA ASN A 35 24.97 -21.34 -16.00
C ASN A 35 26.33 -20.69 -15.71
N LYS A 36 26.66 -20.47 -14.44
CA LYS A 36 27.89 -19.80 -14.01
C LYS A 36 29.09 -20.74 -13.87
N TYR A 37 28.87 -21.96 -13.36
CA TYR A 37 29.94 -22.89 -12.99
C TYR A 37 29.81 -24.29 -13.60
N GLY A 38 28.73 -24.57 -14.34
CA GLY A 38 28.41 -25.90 -14.83
C GLY A 38 27.93 -26.83 -13.72
N LYS A 39 28.01 -28.14 -13.96
CA LYS A 39 27.59 -29.17 -13.00
C LYS A 39 28.59 -29.25 -11.84
N LEU A 40 28.08 -29.13 -10.61
CA LEU A 40 28.85 -29.30 -9.38
C LEU A 40 28.70 -30.72 -8.82
N ALA A 41 29.77 -31.26 -8.23
CA ALA A 41 29.74 -32.41 -7.34
C ALA A 41 29.43 -31.95 -5.90
N ASP A 42 28.86 -32.83 -5.08
CA ASP A 42 28.47 -32.54 -3.68
C ASP A 42 27.67 -31.24 -3.50
N LEU A 43 26.67 -31.07 -4.38
CA LEU A 43 25.80 -29.90 -4.41
C LEU A 43 24.90 -29.83 -3.17
N GLY A 44 25.08 -28.79 -2.36
CA GLY A 44 24.19 -28.41 -1.29
C GLY A 44 23.42 -27.15 -1.66
N VAL A 45 22.11 -27.15 -1.44
CA VAL A 45 21.28 -25.94 -1.55
C VAL A 45 20.53 -25.76 -0.24
N SER A 46 20.68 -24.59 0.37
CA SER A 46 19.88 -24.21 1.52
C SER A 46 19.21 -22.86 1.23
N LYS A 47 17.90 -22.81 1.49
CA LYS A 47 17.19 -21.54 1.52
C LYS A 47 17.63 -20.80 2.76
N ILE A 48 18.29 -19.66 2.60
CA ILE A 48 18.56 -18.74 3.71
C ILE A 48 17.22 -18.10 4.06
N SER A 49 16.55 -18.68 5.04
CA SER A 49 15.45 -18.01 5.74
C SER A 49 16.09 -17.02 6.70
N PHE A 50 15.50 -15.83 6.88
CA PHE A 50 15.94 -14.84 7.87
C PHE A 50 15.65 -15.29 9.33
N LEU A 51 15.82 -16.58 9.60
CA LEU A 51 15.84 -17.20 10.92
C LEU A 51 17.11 -18.04 10.92
N ASP A 52 18.03 -17.70 11.82
CA ASP A 52 19.35 -18.31 12.04
C ASP A 52 20.51 -17.69 11.24
N ALA A 53 20.71 -16.38 11.41
CA ALA A 53 22.08 -15.87 11.50
C ALA A 53 22.61 -16.13 12.92
N PRO A 54 23.88 -16.55 13.10
CA PRO A 54 24.50 -16.58 14.41
C PRO A 54 24.47 -15.17 14.99
N PHE A 55 24.32 -15.06 16.31
CA PHE A 55 24.39 -13.80 17.04
C PHE A 55 25.72 -13.08 16.75
N GLU A 56 25.81 -12.33 15.64
CA GLU A 56 26.38 -11.00 15.72
C GLU A 56 25.62 -10.34 16.84
N ASN A 57 26.34 -9.71 17.77
CA ASN A 57 25.77 -8.93 18.84
C ASN A 57 24.72 -8.00 18.23
N MET A 58 23.47 -8.46 18.18
CA MET A 58 22.36 -7.64 18.56
C MET A 58 22.91 -7.03 19.83
N LEU A 59 23.19 -5.72 19.80
CA LEU A 59 22.87 -4.92 20.96
C LEU A 59 21.60 -5.57 21.43
N GLU A 60 21.68 -6.34 22.53
CA GLU A 60 20.49 -6.80 23.18
C GLU A 60 19.65 -5.54 23.13
N VAL A 61 18.53 -5.60 22.43
CA VAL A 61 17.45 -4.75 22.83
C VAL A 61 17.21 -5.31 24.21
N LYS A 62 18.03 -4.87 25.18
CA LYS A 62 17.69 -4.92 26.58
C LYS A 62 16.29 -4.40 26.47
N LYS A 63 15.37 -5.14 27.06
CA LYS A 63 14.04 -4.62 27.32
C LYS A 63 14.28 -3.41 28.22
N TYR A 64 14.79 -2.32 27.66
CA TYR A 64 14.81 -0.98 28.16
C TYR A 64 13.35 -0.59 27.99
N TYR A 65 12.49 -1.19 28.82
CA TYR A 65 11.86 -0.31 29.76
C TYR A 65 13.03 0.38 30.49
N ASN A 66 13.60 1.43 29.89
CA ASN A 66 14.10 2.49 30.73
C ASN A 66 12.86 2.83 31.53
N ARG A 67 12.83 2.35 32.78
CA ARG A 67 11.82 2.78 33.73
C ARG A 67 11.91 4.28 33.63
N SER A 68 10.82 4.91 33.19
CA SER A 68 10.71 6.34 33.34
C SER A 68 11.13 6.67 34.77
N ASN A 69 11.91 7.74 34.95
CA ASN A 69 12.29 8.17 36.28
C ASN A 69 11.08 8.63 37.12
N TYR A 70 9.90 8.69 36.50
CA TYR A 70 8.64 9.12 37.09
C TYR A 70 7.72 7.94 37.35
N GLU A 71 7.05 7.96 38.50
CA GLU A 71 5.99 7.00 38.80
C GLU A 71 4.70 7.33 38.03
N ASP A 72 3.82 6.33 37.85
CA ASP A 72 2.54 6.49 37.14
C ASP A 72 1.67 7.60 37.79
N SER A 73 1.79 7.84 39.10
CA SER A 73 1.09 8.90 39.82
C SER A 73 1.57 10.30 39.41
N ASP A 74 2.89 10.51 39.36
CA ASP A 74 3.48 11.81 39.01
C ASP A 74 3.14 12.16 37.55
N ILE A 75 3.19 11.15 36.67
CA ILE A 75 2.81 11.29 35.26
C ILE A 75 1.32 11.61 35.12
N LEU A 76 0.45 11.02 35.94
CA LEU A 76 -0.97 11.34 35.93
C LEU A 76 -1.22 12.81 36.29
N GLU A 77 -0.55 13.33 37.32
CA GLU A 77 -0.65 14.74 37.69
C GLU A 77 -0.17 15.67 36.57
N MET A 78 0.97 15.35 35.95
CA MET A 78 1.48 16.11 34.80
C MET A 78 0.50 16.08 33.62
N LEU A 79 -0.12 14.93 33.34
CA LEU A 79 -1.14 14.81 32.29
C LEU A 79 -2.37 15.70 32.57
N ILE A 80 -2.83 15.72 33.83
CA ILE A 80 -3.96 16.56 34.26
C ILE A 80 -3.61 18.05 34.08
N GLN A 81 -2.41 18.47 34.50
CA GLN A 81 -1.94 19.86 34.33
C GLN A 81 -1.79 20.25 32.86
N LEU A 82 -1.20 19.38 32.04
CA LEU A 82 -1.07 19.61 30.59
C LEU A 82 -2.44 19.77 29.92
N LYS A 83 -3.41 18.93 30.27
CA LYS A 83 -4.78 19.04 29.76
C LYS A 83 -5.47 20.35 30.19
N ALA A 84 -5.25 20.79 31.42
CA ALA A 84 -5.74 22.06 31.95
C ALA A 84 -5.05 23.30 31.34
N LYS A 85 -4.02 23.10 30.49
CA LYS A 85 -3.13 24.16 29.97
C LYS A 85 -2.32 24.88 31.06
N GLU A 86 -2.16 24.24 32.21
CA GLU A 86 -1.36 24.71 33.35
C GLU A 86 0.03 24.04 33.38
N GLY A 87 0.22 22.99 32.58
CA GLY A 87 1.49 22.30 32.44
C GLY A 87 2.51 23.09 31.60
N ASN A 88 3.79 22.89 31.92
CA ASN A 88 4.92 23.51 31.22
C ASN A 88 5.60 22.52 30.25
N GLN A 89 6.62 23.01 29.53
CA GLN A 89 7.40 22.21 28.59
C GLN A 89 8.07 20.99 29.25
N ALA A 90 8.54 21.13 30.50
CA ALA A 90 9.17 20.03 31.23
C ALA A 90 8.17 18.91 31.55
N HIS A 91 6.92 19.24 31.88
CA HIS A 91 5.85 18.26 32.07
C HIS A 91 5.58 17.50 30.76
N TYR A 92 5.54 18.20 29.63
CA TYR A 92 5.34 17.57 28.32
C TYR A 92 6.49 16.63 27.97
N GLU A 93 7.74 17.03 28.20
CA GLU A 93 8.92 16.20 27.94
C GLU A 93 8.97 14.95 28.83
N ALA A 94 8.64 15.08 30.12
CA ALA A 94 8.56 13.96 31.05
C ALA A 94 7.48 12.94 30.64
N VAL A 95 6.28 13.42 30.30
CA VAL A 95 5.18 12.59 29.78
C VAL A 95 5.58 11.92 28.47
N LYS A 96 6.23 12.67 27.57
CA LYS A 96 6.70 12.16 26.29
C LYS A 96 7.71 11.04 26.48
N GLU A 97 8.71 11.26 27.33
CA GLU A 97 9.72 10.25 27.67
C GLU A 97 9.07 8.99 28.27
N HIS A 98 8.14 9.16 29.21
CA HIS A 98 7.45 8.05 29.87
C HIS A 98 6.69 7.14 28.90
N PHE A 99 5.99 7.71 27.91
CA PHE A 99 5.22 6.92 26.94
C PHE A 99 5.97 6.56 25.65
N THR A 100 7.14 7.15 25.39
CA THR A 100 7.94 6.88 24.18
C THR A 100 8.17 5.39 23.91
N PRO A 101 8.52 4.54 24.91
CA PRO A 101 8.67 3.10 24.68
C PRO A 101 7.40 2.42 24.14
N ILE A 102 6.23 2.82 24.66
CA ILE A 102 4.93 2.27 24.22
C ILE A 102 4.61 2.74 22.80
N LEU A 103 4.84 4.01 22.51
CA LEU A 103 4.59 4.58 21.19
C LEU A 103 5.52 3.99 20.13
N ASN A 104 6.80 3.82 20.45
CA ASN A 104 7.77 3.16 19.59
C ASN A 104 7.39 1.71 19.31
N ALA A 105 6.97 0.96 20.33
CA ALA A 105 6.49 -0.41 20.16
C ALA A 105 5.23 -0.47 19.31
N ALA A 106 4.32 0.49 19.46
CA ALA A 106 3.06 0.55 18.71
C ALA A 106 3.29 0.76 17.20
N VAL A 107 4.19 1.67 16.82
CA VAL A 107 4.48 1.96 15.40
C VAL A 107 5.50 1.00 14.76
N SER A 108 6.22 0.23 15.59
CA SER A 108 7.16 -0.82 15.13
C SER A 108 6.48 -2.16 14.85
N ASP A 109 5.18 -2.29 15.11
CA ASP A 109 4.41 -3.48 14.74
C ASP A 109 4.45 -3.68 13.21
N TYR A 110 4.67 -4.93 12.78
CA TYR A 110 4.87 -5.30 11.37
C TYR A 110 3.76 -4.82 10.44
N ARG A 111 2.54 -4.62 10.99
CA ARG A 111 1.38 -4.08 10.27
C ARG A 111 1.56 -2.64 9.78
N TYR A 112 2.59 -1.93 10.27
CA TYR A 112 2.90 -0.54 9.94
C TYR A 112 4.27 -0.37 9.29
N ASN A 113 4.87 -1.45 8.78
CA ASN A 113 6.15 -1.39 8.07
C ASN A 113 6.10 -0.53 6.80
N ASP A 114 4.92 -0.38 6.20
CA ASP A 114 4.70 0.44 5.00
C ASP A 114 4.63 1.95 5.29
N LEU A 115 4.65 2.36 6.56
CA LEU A 115 4.70 3.78 6.93
C LEU A 115 6.13 4.28 6.80
N SER A 116 6.30 5.47 6.20
CA SER A 116 7.60 6.14 6.19
C SER A 116 8.00 6.53 7.62
N ALA A 117 9.29 6.82 7.83
CA ALA A 117 9.76 7.29 9.13
C ALA A 117 9.04 8.58 9.57
N ALA A 118 8.77 9.49 8.64
CA ALA A 118 8.02 10.72 8.91
C ALA A 118 6.58 10.42 9.34
N ASP A 119 5.89 9.53 8.62
CA ASP A 119 4.52 9.14 8.97
C ASP A 119 4.44 8.50 10.36
N LYS A 120 5.47 7.73 10.75
CA LYS A 120 5.55 7.10 12.07
C LYS A 120 5.72 8.14 13.17
N GLU A 121 6.56 9.16 12.97
CA GLU A 121 6.70 10.26 13.95
C GLU A 121 5.42 11.09 14.06
N ASP A 122 4.81 11.47 12.95
CA ASP A 122 3.51 12.18 12.95
C ASP A 122 2.44 11.39 13.72
N PHE A 123 2.47 10.05 13.59
CA PHE A 123 1.54 9.19 14.31
C PHE A 123 1.82 9.11 15.82
N LYS A 124 3.11 9.11 16.23
CA LYS A 124 3.48 9.19 17.65
C LYS A 124 3.04 10.51 18.26
N ASP A 125 3.24 11.62 17.56
CA ASP A 125 2.81 12.94 18.02
C ASP A 125 1.28 13.00 18.16
N LYS A 126 0.54 12.42 17.21
CA LYS A 126 -0.92 12.29 17.34
C LYS A 126 -1.34 11.41 18.52
N LEU A 127 -0.68 10.28 18.73
CA LEU A 127 -0.96 9.42 19.89
C LEU A 127 -0.63 10.13 21.21
N MET A 128 0.42 10.95 21.25
CA MET A 128 0.74 11.78 22.41
C MET A 128 -0.39 12.79 22.70
N TYR A 129 -0.88 13.45 21.65
CA TYR A 129 -2.02 14.35 21.76
C TYR A 129 -3.27 13.63 22.29
N ASP A 130 -3.57 12.43 21.78
CA ASP A 130 -4.69 11.60 22.23
C ASP A 130 -4.52 11.14 23.70
N ILE A 131 -3.29 10.84 24.13
CA ILE A 131 -3.00 10.49 25.53
C ILE A 131 -3.38 11.66 26.46
N ILE A 132 -2.88 12.86 26.17
CA ILE A 132 -3.10 14.05 27.00
C ILE A 132 -4.59 14.44 27.01
N ASN A 133 -5.21 14.52 25.83
CA ASN A 133 -6.53 15.16 25.72
C ASN A 133 -7.69 14.18 25.84
N GLU A 134 -7.54 12.92 25.41
CA GLU A 134 -8.65 11.97 25.30
C GLU A 134 -8.55 10.80 26.28
N PHE A 135 -7.37 10.15 26.37
CA PHE A 135 -7.25 8.92 27.14
C PHE A 135 -7.22 9.21 28.64
N THR A 136 -6.54 10.27 29.05
CA THR A 136 -6.42 10.67 30.47
C THR A 136 -7.80 10.85 31.13
N GLU A 137 -8.78 11.43 30.42
CA GLU A 137 -10.14 11.63 30.96
C GLU A 137 -10.87 10.32 31.27
N LYS A 138 -10.56 9.28 30.51
CA LYS A 138 -11.21 7.97 30.60
C LYS A 138 -10.49 7.04 31.58
N PHE A 139 -9.34 7.46 32.11
CA PHE A 139 -8.59 6.70 33.07
C PHE A 139 -9.25 6.81 34.45
N SER A 140 -9.23 5.70 35.18
CA SER A 140 -9.72 5.65 36.56
C SER A 140 -8.83 4.69 37.35
N ALA A 141 -8.27 5.18 38.45
CA ALA A 141 -7.24 4.47 39.22
C ALA A 141 -7.78 3.22 39.93
N ASP A 142 -9.08 3.17 40.19
CA ASP A 142 -9.83 2.01 40.68
C ASP A 142 -9.82 0.82 39.70
N ARG A 143 -9.68 1.08 38.40
CA ARG A 143 -9.74 0.07 37.32
C ARG A 143 -8.37 -0.47 36.90
N GLY A 144 -7.27 0.06 37.42
CA GLY A 144 -5.93 -0.46 37.19
C GLY A 144 -4.84 0.60 37.02
N ARG A 145 -3.68 0.18 36.51
CA ARG A 145 -2.48 1.03 36.34
C ARG A 145 -2.56 1.88 35.07
N LEU A 146 -2.10 3.12 35.16
CA LEU A 146 -2.10 4.10 34.07
C LEU A 146 -1.38 3.55 32.84
N LEU A 147 -0.17 3.02 33.02
CA LEU A 147 0.63 2.51 31.90
C LEU A 147 -0.08 1.41 31.12
N SER A 148 -0.77 0.51 31.82
CA SER A 148 -1.50 -0.60 31.20
C SER A 148 -2.73 -0.11 30.44
N PHE A 149 -3.44 0.87 31.01
CA PHE A 149 -4.59 1.51 30.36
C PHE A 149 -4.17 2.27 29.10
N ILE A 150 -3.11 3.09 29.16
CA ILE A 150 -2.61 3.83 28.01
C ILE A 150 -2.13 2.87 26.92
N LYS A 151 -1.39 1.80 27.27
CA LYS A 151 -0.99 0.76 26.32
C LYS A 151 -2.19 0.15 25.58
N LEU A 152 -3.28 -0.13 26.31
CA LEU A 152 -4.52 -0.64 25.72
C LEU A 152 -5.11 0.37 24.74
N LYS A 153 -5.27 1.63 25.14
CA LYS A 153 -5.85 2.69 24.30
C LYS A 153 -5.03 2.98 23.05
N VAL A 154 -3.71 3.03 23.17
CA VAL A 154 -2.78 3.17 22.04
C VAL A 154 -2.98 2.00 21.07
N ARG A 155 -3.00 0.75 21.54
CA ARG A 155 -3.23 -0.43 20.70
C ARG A 155 -4.58 -0.38 19.98
N ASP A 156 -5.64 0.01 20.67
CA ASP A 156 -6.98 0.10 20.10
C ASP A 156 -7.02 1.19 19.01
N ARG A 157 -6.43 2.36 19.26
CA ARG A 157 -6.32 3.48 18.30
C ARG A 157 -5.53 3.07 17.05
N MET A 158 -4.41 2.38 17.23
CA MET A 158 -3.62 1.81 16.13
C MET A 158 -4.43 0.82 15.30
N SER A 159 -5.18 -0.07 15.96
CA SER A 159 -6.01 -1.08 15.27
C SER A 159 -7.10 -0.43 14.42
N VAL A 160 -7.76 0.62 14.93
CA VAL A 160 -8.75 1.39 14.15
C VAL A 160 -8.11 2.10 12.95
N TYR A 161 -6.91 2.66 13.12
CA TYR A 161 -6.19 3.28 12.02
C TYR A 161 -5.83 2.28 10.93
N TYR A 162 -5.26 1.13 11.32
CA TYR A 162 -4.97 0.04 10.40
C TYR A 162 -6.21 -0.43 9.65
N ASP A 163 -7.31 -0.67 10.39
CA ASP A 163 -8.55 -1.13 9.81
C ASP A 163 -9.12 -0.15 8.78
N ARG A 164 -9.00 1.16 9.01
CA ARG A 164 -9.41 2.21 8.05
C ARG A 164 -8.51 2.26 6.83
N LYS A 165 -7.22 1.98 6.98
CA LYS A 165 -6.24 1.97 5.89
C LYS A 165 -6.43 0.77 4.98
N VAL A 166 -6.64 -0.42 5.55
CA VAL A 166 -6.65 -1.70 4.81
C VAL A 166 -8.05 -2.09 4.34
N ASN A 167 -9.11 -1.67 5.04
CA ASN A 167 -10.49 -2.09 4.73
C ASN A 167 -11.34 -0.93 4.20
N VAL A 168 -12.34 -1.28 3.39
CA VAL A 168 -13.50 -0.44 3.10
C VAL A 168 -14.57 -0.68 4.16
N ASN A 169 -15.39 0.34 4.46
CA ASN A 169 -16.45 0.27 5.46
C ASN A 169 -15.97 -0.21 6.84
N SER A 170 -14.75 0.15 7.25
CA SER A 170 -14.10 -0.28 8.50
C SER A 170 -14.90 0.00 9.78
N ASN A 171 -15.87 0.91 9.74
CA ASN A 171 -16.76 1.20 10.86
C ASN A 171 -17.95 0.23 10.99
N ASN A 172 -18.24 -0.62 9.99
CA ASN A 172 -19.32 -1.61 10.03
C ASN A 172 -18.74 -3.02 9.89
N LYS A 173 -18.78 -3.80 10.99
CA LYS A 173 -18.21 -5.17 11.03
C LYS A 173 -18.80 -6.12 9.98
N GLU A 174 -20.09 -6.01 9.68
CA GLU A 174 -20.79 -6.89 8.73
C GLU A 174 -20.47 -6.53 7.27
N LYS A 175 -20.15 -5.26 7.01
CA LYS A 175 -19.82 -4.75 5.67
C LYS A 175 -18.33 -4.50 5.47
N LYS A 176 -17.49 -4.83 6.47
CA LYS A 176 -16.03 -4.68 6.43
C LYS A 176 -15.47 -5.64 5.39
N ARG A 177 -14.84 -5.10 4.36
CA ARG A 177 -14.14 -5.89 3.32
C ARG A 177 -12.74 -5.33 3.14
N SER A 178 -11.79 -6.18 2.74
CA SER A 178 -10.46 -5.70 2.39
C SER A 178 -10.54 -4.79 1.16
N ARG A 179 -9.78 -3.69 1.15
CA ARG A 179 -9.63 -2.85 -0.05
C ARG A 179 -9.08 -3.66 -1.23
N SER A 180 -8.18 -4.62 -0.99
CA SER A 180 -7.63 -5.45 -2.06
C SER A 180 -8.68 -6.37 -2.69
N GLU A 181 -9.63 -6.87 -1.89
CA GLU A 181 -10.75 -7.69 -2.37
C GLU A 181 -11.75 -6.83 -3.14
N ALA A 182 -12.11 -5.66 -2.61
CA ALA A 182 -12.99 -4.72 -3.31
C ALA A 182 -12.40 -4.29 -4.67
N VAL A 183 -11.08 -4.08 -4.73
CA VAL A 183 -10.37 -3.78 -5.98
C VAL A 183 -10.32 -4.98 -6.93
N ARG A 184 -10.14 -6.20 -6.41
CA ARG A 184 -10.15 -7.42 -7.24
C ARG A 184 -11.54 -7.70 -7.81
N GLU A 185 -12.57 -7.63 -6.98
CA GLU A 185 -13.99 -7.77 -7.37
C GLU A 185 -14.36 -6.70 -8.41
N TYR A 186 -13.91 -5.46 -8.21
CA TYR A 186 -14.04 -4.40 -9.20
C TYR A 186 -13.33 -4.76 -10.52
N ILE A 187 -12.10 -5.26 -10.47
CA ILE A 187 -11.35 -5.65 -11.68
C ILE A 187 -12.09 -6.77 -12.41
N GLU A 188 -12.56 -7.79 -11.70
CA GLU A 188 -13.27 -8.95 -12.25
C GLU A 188 -14.62 -8.55 -12.89
N ILE A 189 -15.43 -7.77 -12.18
CA ILE A 189 -16.66 -7.16 -12.70
C ILE A 189 -16.32 -6.23 -13.88
N SER A 190 -15.14 -5.59 -13.85
CA SER A 190 -14.65 -4.70 -14.91
C SER A 190 -14.18 -5.36 -16.19
N THR A 191 -13.84 -6.63 -16.12
CA THR A 191 -13.29 -7.38 -17.25
C THR A 191 -14.30 -8.21 -18.03
N LEU A 192 -15.55 -8.31 -17.58
CA LEU A 192 -16.61 -8.99 -18.32
C LEU A 192 -17.47 -7.95 -19.07
N PRO A 193 -17.67 -8.09 -20.40
CA PRO A 193 -18.63 -7.27 -21.11
C PRO A 193 -20.05 -7.70 -20.68
N PRO A 194 -20.88 -6.80 -20.14
CA PRO A 194 -22.31 -7.07 -20.04
C PRO A 194 -22.87 -7.20 -21.47
N GLN A 195 -23.57 -8.30 -21.73
CA GLN A 195 -24.33 -8.53 -22.97
C GLN A 195 -25.80 -8.16 -22.68
N ASP A 196 -26.10 -6.87 -22.72
CA ASP A 196 -27.48 -6.36 -22.83
C ASP A 196 -27.57 -5.55 -24.12
N GLU A 197 -28.64 -5.74 -24.91
CA GLU A 197 -28.83 -5.12 -26.23
C GLU A 197 -28.76 -3.58 -26.20
N ASP A 198 -29.14 -2.96 -25.07
CA ASP A 198 -29.09 -1.49 -24.87
C ASP A 198 -27.64 -0.96 -24.73
N ILE A 199 -26.73 -1.79 -24.18
CA ILE A 199 -25.33 -1.41 -23.97
C ILE A 199 -24.55 -1.43 -25.29
N GLU A 200 -24.84 -2.38 -26.19
CA GLU A 200 -24.21 -2.41 -27.51
C GLU A 200 -24.62 -1.22 -28.38
N ALA A 201 -25.91 -0.84 -28.36
CA ALA A 201 -26.37 0.38 -29.03
C ALA A 201 -25.64 1.64 -28.49
N ALA A 202 -25.49 1.73 -27.16
CA ALA A 202 -24.73 2.80 -26.53
C ALA A 202 -23.24 2.80 -26.91
N ARG A 203 -22.62 1.62 -27.03
CA ARG A 203 -21.22 1.45 -27.49
C ARG A 203 -21.05 1.94 -28.91
N LEU A 204 -21.91 1.50 -29.83
CA LEU A 204 -21.88 1.92 -31.24
C LEU A 204 -22.10 3.44 -31.37
N SER A 205 -23.04 3.99 -30.62
CA SER A 205 -23.29 5.45 -30.57
C SER A 205 -22.06 6.23 -30.07
N LEU A 206 -21.38 5.73 -29.02
CA LEU A 206 -20.16 6.35 -28.51
C LEU A 206 -19.00 6.24 -29.51
N ILE A 207 -18.82 5.09 -30.17
CA ILE A 207 -17.81 4.89 -31.22
C ILE A 207 -18.04 5.88 -32.36
N SER A 208 -19.28 5.99 -32.85
CA SER A 208 -19.66 6.96 -33.89
C SER A 208 -19.37 8.40 -33.46
N THR A 209 -19.70 8.75 -32.21
CA THR A 209 -19.41 10.09 -31.64
C THR A 209 -17.90 10.38 -31.61
N ILE A 210 -17.09 9.41 -31.19
CA ILE A 210 -15.63 9.52 -31.15
C ILE A 210 -15.05 9.67 -32.56
N GLN A 211 -15.58 8.93 -33.53
CA GLN A 211 -15.20 9.02 -34.94
C GLN A 211 -15.52 10.39 -35.54
N LEU A 212 -16.72 10.91 -35.26
CA LEU A 212 -17.14 12.24 -35.67
C LEU A 212 -16.23 13.32 -35.05
N ILE A 213 -15.91 13.22 -33.76
CA ILE A 213 -14.96 14.12 -33.08
C ILE A 213 -13.54 14.02 -33.69
N GLY A 214 -13.07 12.81 -33.96
CA GLY A 214 -11.73 12.57 -34.51
C GLY A 214 -11.54 13.05 -35.95
N ASN A 215 -12.62 13.17 -36.70
CA ASN A 215 -12.64 13.68 -38.07
C ASN A 215 -12.89 15.20 -38.16
N MET A 216 -13.28 15.85 -37.06
CA MET A 216 -13.44 17.30 -36.98
C MET A 216 -12.13 17.96 -36.53
N ASP A 217 -11.91 19.19 -37.00
CA ASP A 217 -10.78 20.02 -36.56
C ASP A 217 -10.97 20.32 -35.05
N LEU A 218 -10.08 19.80 -34.19
CA LEU A 218 -10.23 19.81 -32.72
C LEU A 218 -10.24 21.22 -32.08
N LYS A 219 -10.09 22.27 -32.90
CA LYS A 219 -10.17 23.69 -32.49
C LYS A 219 -11.62 24.06 -32.20
N GLY A 220 -12.03 23.93 -30.93
CA GLY A 220 -13.33 24.38 -30.45
C GLY A 220 -14.09 23.37 -29.59
N ILE A 221 -13.58 22.14 -29.45
CA ILE A 221 -14.20 21.16 -28.57
C ILE A 221 -13.81 21.46 -27.12
N PRO A 222 -14.78 21.68 -26.21
CA PRO A 222 -14.49 21.92 -24.81
C PRO A 222 -13.70 20.75 -24.22
N ARG A 223 -12.61 21.06 -23.50
CA ARG A 223 -11.78 20.04 -22.82
C ARG A 223 -12.62 19.11 -21.93
N LYS A 224 -13.65 19.65 -21.27
CA LYS A 224 -14.59 18.88 -20.46
C LYS A 224 -15.28 17.77 -21.27
N ARG A 225 -15.73 18.06 -22.49
CA ARG A 225 -16.39 17.08 -23.37
C ARG A 225 -15.48 15.92 -23.74
N ILE A 226 -14.17 16.18 -23.91
CA ILE A 226 -13.16 15.14 -24.17
C ILE A 226 -12.96 14.26 -22.93
N GLU A 227 -12.89 14.87 -21.74
CA GLU A 227 -12.76 14.12 -20.48
C GLU A 227 -14.02 13.29 -20.19
N ASP A 228 -15.23 13.84 -20.37
CA ASP A 228 -16.51 13.12 -20.23
C ASP A 228 -16.60 11.93 -21.22
N THR A 229 -15.97 12.06 -22.41
CA THR A 229 -15.91 10.96 -23.39
C THR A 229 -15.01 9.82 -22.88
N HIS A 230 -13.89 10.12 -22.24
CA HIS A 230 -13.02 9.11 -21.65
C HIS A 230 -13.69 8.35 -20.49
N GLU A 231 -14.57 9.00 -19.75
CA GLU A 231 -15.41 8.38 -18.72
C GLU A 231 -16.40 7.41 -19.34
N ARG A 232 -17.17 7.85 -20.35
CA ARG A 232 -18.12 6.99 -21.06
C ARG A 232 -17.45 5.78 -21.71
N ILE A 233 -16.19 5.90 -22.15
CA ILE A 233 -15.40 4.75 -22.65
C ILE A 233 -15.25 3.68 -21.57
N VAL A 234 -14.98 4.06 -20.32
CA VAL A 234 -14.84 3.12 -19.19
C VAL A 234 -16.20 2.59 -18.75
N ASP A 235 -17.23 3.45 -18.70
CA ASP A 235 -18.60 3.05 -18.35
C ASP A 235 -19.14 2.00 -19.31
N LEU A 236 -18.88 2.17 -20.62
CA LEU A 236 -19.27 1.24 -21.66
C LEU A 236 -18.24 0.12 -21.90
N ARG A 237 -17.22 -0.02 -21.03
CA ARG A 237 -16.18 -1.06 -21.09
C ARG A 237 -15.31 -1.07 -22.34
N LEU A 238 -15.27 0.00 -23.14
CA LEU A 238 -14.44 0.03 -24.34
C LEU A 238 -12.92 0.08 -24.03
N ASP A 239 -12.53 0.24 -22.76
CA ASP A 239 -11.14 0.17 -22.31
C ASP A 239 -10.48 -1.21 -22.59
N TYR A 240 -11.25 -2.27 -22.86
CA TYR A 240 -10.73 -3.56 -23.32
C TYR A 240 -9.89 -3.44 -24.61
N LEU A 241 -10.12 -2.42 -25.44
CA LEU A 241 -9.37 -2.15 -26.67
C LEU A 241 -7.91 -1.75 -26.41
N LEU A 242 -7.55 -1.41 -25.16
CA LEU A 242 -6.17 -1.22 -24.75
C LEU A 242 -5.49 -2.57 -24.54
N ASN A 243 -4.56 -2.91 -25.43
CA ASN A 243 -3.82 -4.19 -25.37
C ASN A 243 -2.88 -4.29 -24.17
N LEU A 244 -2.32 -3.17 -23.71
CA LEU A 244 -1.36 -3.17 -22.61
C LEU A 244 -2.11 -3.12 -21.28
N LYS A 245 -2.04 -4.22 -20.51
CA LYS A 245 -2.66 -4.35 -19.18
C LYS A 245 -2.43 -3.13 -18.30
N ARG A 246 -1.18 -2.64 -18.24
CA ARG A 246 -0.82 -1.49 -17.40
C ARG A 246 -1.43 -0.17 -17.86
N GLN A 247 -1.65 0.01 -19.15
CA GLN A 247 -2.36 1.18 -19.68
C GLN A 247 -3.84 1.10 -19.32
N ARG A 248 -4.46 -0.08 -19.45
CA ARG A 248 -5.86 -0.31 -19.10
C ARG A 248 -6.13 -0.08 -17.61
N GLU A 249 -5.28 -0.62 -16.73
CA GLU A 249 -5.38 -0.42 -15.27
C GLU A 249 -5.32 1.06 -14.89
N VAL A 250 -4.31 1.79 -15.37
CA VAL A 250 -4.16 3.23 -15.10
C VAL A 250 -5.33 4.03 -15.66
N TYR A 251 -5.79 3.69 -16.86
CA TYR A 251 -6.91 4.37 -17.53
C TYR A 251 -8.23 4.16 -16.79
N THR A 252 -8.51 2.93 -16.36
CA THR A 252 -9.72 2.56 -15.61
C THR A 252 -9.77 3.22 -14.23
N LEU A 253 -8.62 3.34 -13.54
CA LEU A 253 -8.56 4.03 -12.24
C LEU A 253 -8.70 5.55 -12.37
N ALA A 254 -8.26 6.12 -13.50
CA ALA A 254 -8.36 7.56 -13.74
C ALA A 254 -9.78 8.00 -14.16
N TYR A 255 -10.47 7.19 -14.97
CA TYR A 255 -11.76 7.52 -15.59
C TYR A 255 -12.95 6.69 -15.10
N GLY A 256 -12.72 5.73 -14.20
CA GLY A 256 -13.78 4.94 -13.60
C GLY A 256 -14.61 5.72 -12.56
N PRO A 257 -15.62 5.07 -11.96
CA PRO A 257 -16.58 5.69 -11.05
C PRO A 257 -15.92 6.32 -9.81
N ASN A 258 -14.80 5.77 -9.35
CA ASN A 258 -13.96 6.35 -8.31
C ASN A 258 -12.74 7.00 -8.97
N ARG A 259 -12.84 8.29 -9.31
CA ARG A 259 -11.76 9.03 -9.96
C ARG A 259 -10.58 9.23 -9.01
N PHE A 260 -9.55 8.42 -9.17
CA PHE A 260 -8.32 8.55 -8.38
C PHE A 260 -7.40 9.62 -8.96
N LYS A 261 -6.73 10.40 -8.10
CA LYS A 261 -5.66 11.29 -8.55
C LYS A 261 -4.46 10.44 -8.96
N GLN A 262 -3.61 10.94 -9.87
CA GLN A 262 -2.44 10.19 -10.34
C GLN A 262 -1.49 9.75 -9.22
N ARG A 263 -1.41 10.53 -8.13
CA ARG A 263 -0.65 10.15 -6.93
C ARG A 263 -1.24 8.90 -6.27
N ASP A 264 -2.56 8.88 -6.06
CA ASP A 264 -3.25 7.76 -5.44
C ASP A 264 -3.14 6.51 -6.33
N ILE A 265 -3.22 6.67 -7.66
CA ILE A 265 -3.01 5.57 -8.62
C ILE A 265 -1.58 5.03 -8.54
N ALA A 266 -0.58 5.90 -8.39
CA ALA A 266 0.81 5.52 -8.24
C ALA A 266 1.02 4.66 -6.98
N GLU A 267 0.45 5.10 -5.86
CA GLU A 267 0.46 4.37 -4.59
C GLU A 267 -0.28 3.02 -4.73
N LEU A 268 -1.49 3.01 -5.31
CA LEU A 268 -2.30 1.80 -5.50
C LEU A 268 -1.63 0.74 -6.36
N LEU A 269 -0.97 1.17 -7.44
CA LEU A 269 -0.34 0.27 -8.40
C LEU A 269 1.14 -0.01 -8.08
N ASN A 270 1.68 0.58 -7.00
CA ASN A 270 3.09 0.51 -6.62
C ASN A 270 4.04 0.90 -7.79
N ILE A 271 3.78 2.05 -8.39
CA ILE A 271 4.61 2.66 -9.46
C ILE A 271 4.79 4.14 -9.19
N THR A 272 5.72 4.78 -9.91
CA THR A 272 5.93 6.23 -9.74
C THR A 272 4.84 7.04 -10.46
N GLN A 273 4.52 8.22 -9.93
CA GLN A 273 3.57 9.15 -10.56
C GLN A 273 3.95 9.53 -12.01
N PRO A 274 5.24 9.74 -12.38
CA PRO A 274 5.64 9.90 -13.78
C PRO A 274 5.24 8.72 -14.66
N THR A 275 5.39 7.48 -14.16
CA THR A 275 4.96 6.28 -14.88
C THR A 275 3.45 6.25 -15.08
N VAL A 276 2.66 6.66 -14.09
CA VAL A 276 1.19 6.81 -14.23
C VAL A 276 0.86 7.84 -15.31
N SER A 277 1.47 9.02 -15.26
CA SER A 277 1.24 10.10 -16.24
C SER A 277 1.55 9.65 -17.66
N LEU A 278 2.68 8.97 -17.86
CA LEU A 278 3.09 8.43 -19.15
C LEU A 278 2.11 7.36 -19.66
N ASN A 279 1.71 6.41 -18.81
CA ASN A 279 0.76 5.37 -19.16
C ASN A 279 -0.62 5.95 -19.48
N LEU A 280 -1.10 6.92 -18.71
CA LEU A 280 -2.39 7.57 -18.95
C LEU A 280 -2.38 8.34 -20.28
N LYS A 281 -1.32 9.11 -20.56
CA LYS A 281 -1.16 9.82 -21.84
C LYS A 281 -1.16 8.87 -23.04
N ARG A 282 -0.43 7.75 -22.92
CA ARG A 282 -0.38 6.71 -23.96
C ARG A 282 -1.73 6.01 -24.11
N ALA A 283 -2.40 5.69 -22.99
CA ALA A 283 -3.72 5.07 -22.99
C ALA A 283 -4.75 5.94 -23.71
N LYS A 284 -4.85 7.23 -23.38
CA LYS A 284 -5.75 8.20 -24.06
C LYS A 284 -5.55 8.24 -25.57
N ARG A 285 -4.28 8.28 -26.03
CA ARG A 285 -3.98 8.28 -27.46
C ARG A 285 -4.33 6.95 -28.11
N ASN A 286 -3.94 5.85 -27.49
CA ASN A 286 -4.09 4.50 -28.05
C ASN A 286 -5.57 4.10 -28.12
N ILE A 287 -6.37 4.39 -27.10
CA ILE A 287 -7.79 4.08 -27.11
C ILE A 287 -8.52 4.83 -28.23
N TRP A 288 -8.17 6.11 -28.43
CA TRP A 288 -8.73 6.91 -29.52
C TRP A 288 -8.40 6.32 -30.88
N VAL A 289 -7.12 6.02 -31.12
CA VAL A 289 -6.66 5.39 -32.38
C VAL A 289 -7.33 4.05 -32.63
N LYS A 290 -7.58 3.26 -31.58
CA LYS A 290 -8.26 1.97 -31.70
C LYS A 290 -9.73 2.14 -32.09
N ILE A 291 -10.45 3.04 -31.42
CA ILE A 291 -11.87 3.33 -31.72
C ILE A 291 -12.04 3.91 -33.13
N MET A 292 -11.13 4.79 -33.57
CA MET A 292 -11.13 5.33 -34.94
C MET A 292 -10.98 4.27 -36.04
N LYS A 293 -10.43 3.10 -35.72
CA LYS A 293 -10.22 1.99 -36.67
C LYS A 293 -11.34 0.95 -36.66
N ILE A 294 -12.35 1.12 -35.82
CA ILE A 294 -13.52 0.24 -35.81
C ILE A 294 -14.38 0.60 -37.02
N ASN A 295 -14.45 -0.29 -38.02
CA ASN A 295 -15.37 -0.13 -39.12
C ASN A 295 -16.79 -0.41 -38.62
N LEU A 296 -17.65 0.61 -38.64
CA LEU A 296 -19.07 0.49 -38.34
C LEU A 296 -19.87 0.09 -39.59
N GLU A 297 -19.32 -0.78 -40.46
CA GLU A 297 -19.99 -1.15 -41.71
C GLU A 297 -21.42 -1.63 -41.44
N ALA A 298 -22.35 -0.96 -42.13
CA ALA A 298 -23.78 -1.02 -41.97
C ALA A 298 -24.34 -2.38 -42.37
N GLU A 299 -25.18 -2.96 -41.50
CA GLU A 299 -26.36 -3.69 -41.96
C GLU A 299 -27.39 -2.70 -42.51
#